data_AF-A0A0G0KD23-F1
#
_entry.id   AF-A0A0G0KD23-F1
#
_cell.length_a   1.000
_cell.length_b   1.000
_cell.length_c   1.000
_cell.angle_alpha   90.00
_cell.angle_beta   90.00
_cell.angle_gamma   90.00
#
_symmetry.space_group_name_H-M   'P 1'
#
loop_
_entity.id
_entity.type
_entity.pdbx_description
1 polymer ?
#
loop_
_entity_poly.entity_id
_entity_poly.type
_entity_poly.pdbx_seq_one_letter_code
_entity_poly.pdbx_strand_id
1 'polypeptide(L)'
;MEREDRLEKNRDRWQENLQERFKKLEEKAKDDTQRQAIIAFQKAVSDAVRIRQAAFDVALEEFRTGLKQIIASRKSSVDSAIEVFRASVRTAIEKAKADCAAGVDSSTVRSALKQAIQSARYTYSQARKAVQTDKEALNGLIEERKKDIRAAKDAFKASLEKAKADLKAVLQPEPEEESED
;
A
#
# COMPACT_ATOMS: atom_id res chain seq x y z
N MET A 1 12.36 -3.91 -9.25
CA MET A 1 13.17 -4.99 -9.85
C MET A 1 13.42 -6.11 -8.86
N GLU A 2 14.54 -6.20 -8.12
CA GLU A 2 14.91 -7.45 -7.43
C GLU A 2 13.85 -8.05 -6.47
N ARG A 3 13.09 -7.21 -5.76
CA ARG A 3 11.98 -7.67 -4.89
C ARG A 3 10.76 -8.17 -5.67
N GLU A 4 10.44 -7.53 -6.79
CA GLU A 4 9.27 -7.88 -7.62
C GLU A 4 9.54 -9.18 -8.37
N ASP A 5 10.73 -9.31 -8.96
CA ASP A 5 11.17 -10.52 -9.64
C ASP A 5 11.18 -11.73 -8.69
N ARG A 6 11.58 -11.53 -7.42
CA ARG A 6 11.52 -12.59 -6.40
C ARG A 6 10.09 -12.95 -6.03
N LEU A 7 9.17 -11.99 -5.99
CA LEU A 7 7.76 -12.27 -5.71
C LEU A 7 7.12 -13.03 -6.86
N GLU A 8 7.44 -12.67 -8.10
CA GLU A 8 6.99 -13.37 -9.31
C GLU A 8 7.48 -14.82 -9.34
N LYS A 9 8.79 -15.06 -9.19
CA LYS A 9 9.35 -16.42 -9.10
C LYS A 9 8.71 -17.27 -7.99
N ASN A 10 8.39 -16.65 -6.85
CA ASN A 10 7.71 -17.35 -5.76
C ASN A 10 6.26 -17.71 -6.12
N ARG A 11 5.57 -16.87 -6.90
CA ARG A 11 4.21 -17.14 -7.40
C ARG A 11 4.22 -18.27 -8.42
N ASP A 12 5.17 -18.26 -9.34
CA ASP A 12 5.30 -19.29 -10.38
C ASP A 12 5.52 -20.66 -9.74
N ARG A 13 6.51 -20.76 -8.84
CA ARG A 13 6.76 -21.99 -8.10
C ARG A 13 5.55 -22.45 -7.29
N TRP A 14 4.77 -21.52 -6.73
CA TRP A 14 3.55 -21.90 -6.00
C TRP A 14 2.47 -22.44 -6.95
N GLN A 15 2.31 -21.85 -8.14
CA GLN A 15 1.40 -22.33 -9.17
C GLN A 15 1.81 -23.70 -9.70
N GLU A 16 3.10 -23.93 -9.98
CA GLU A 16 3.64 -25.23 -10.39
C GLU A 16 3.31 -26.32 -9.36
N ASN A 17 3.62 -26.07 -8.09
CA ASN A 17 3.30 -26.98 -7.00
C ASN A 17 1.80 -27.26 -6.86
N LEU A 18 0.95 -26.26 -7.12
CA LEU A 18 -0.49 -26.41 -7.09
C LEU A 18 -0.97 -27.30 -8.26
N GLN A 19 -0.44 -27.09 -9.46
CA GLN A 19 -0.75 -27.91 -10.63
C GLN A 19 -0.35 -29.37 -10.42
N GLU A 20 0.82 -29.63 -9.84
CA GLU A 20 1.25 -30.99 -9.50
C GLU A 20 0.29 -31.67 -8.51
N ARG A 21 -0.22 -30.92 -7.52
CA ARG A 21 -1.22 -31.43 -6.57
C ARG A 21 -2.54 -31.77 -7.26
N PHE A 22 -2.98 -30.96 -8.22
CA PHE A 22 -4.20 -31.25 -8.98
C PHE A 22 -4.04 -32.48 -9.86
N LYS A 23 -2.91 -32.67 -10.54
CA LYS A 23 -2.63 -33.89 -11.30
C LYS A 23 -2.75 -35.15 -10.43
N LYS A 24 -2.14 -35.13 -9.24
CA LYS A 24 -2.26 -36.23 -8.27
C LYS A 24 -3.68 -36.45 -7.75
N LEU A 25 -4.53 -35.42 -7.78
CA LEU A 25 -5.95 -35.54 -7.42
C LEU A 25 -6.72 -36.20 -8.56
N GLU A 26 -6.48 -35.77 -9.81
CA GLU A 26 -7.11 -36.29 -11.02
C GLU A 26 -6.82 -37.77 -11.25
N GLU A 27 -5.58 -38.22 -10.97
CA GLU A 27 -5.20 -39.64 -11.00
C GLU A 27 -6.01 -40.53 -10.04
N LYS A 28 -6.65 -39.94 -9.03
CA LYS A 28 -7.49 -40.68 -8.06
C LYS A 28 -8.96 -40.74 -8.45
N ALA A 29 -9.37 -40.08 -9.54
CA ALA A 29 -10.73 -40.18 -10.05
C ALA A 29 -11.02 -41.62 -10.48
N LYS A 30 -12.13 -42.18 -9.99
CA LYS A 30 -12.58 -43.54 -10.34
C LYS A 30 -13.36 -43.59 -11.64
N ASP A 31 -14.01 -42.48 -12.00
CA ASP A 31 -14.88 -42.35 -13.15
C ASP A 31 -14.79 -40.94 -13.75
N ASP A 32 -15.44 -40.76 -14.90
CA ASP A 32 -15.43 -39.48 -15.63
C ASP A 32 -16.16 -38.36 -14.87
N THR A 33 -17.17 -38.68 -14.06
CA THR A 33 -17.89 -37.71 -13.24
C THR A 33 -16.98 -37.10 -12.17
N GLN A 34 -16.22 -37.94 -11.47
CA GLN A 34 -15.21 -37.51 -10.50
C GLN A 34 -14.09 -36.73 -11.17
N ARG A 35 -13.65 -37.14 -12.36
CA ARG A 35 -12.63 -36.41 -13.13
C ARG A 35 -13.12 -35.00 -13.49
N GLN A 36 -14.34 -34.86 -14.00
CA GLN A 36 -14.94 -33.56 -14.32
C GLN A 36 -15.07 -32.66 -13.09
N ALA A 37 -15.47 -33.22 -11.93
CA ALA A 37 -15.55 -32.46 -10.69
C ALA A 37 -14.17 -31.99 -10.20
N ILE A 38 -13.13 -32.79 -10.37
CA ILE A 38 -11.75 -32.40 -10.05
C ILE A 38 -11.26 -31.28 -10.97
N ILE A 39 -11.54 -31.36 -12.27
CA ILE A 39 -11.22 -30.30 -13.24
C ILE A 39 -11.93 -28.99 -12.86
N ALA A 40 -13.22 -29.07 -12.49
CA ALA A 40 -13.99 -27.92 -12.03
C ALA A 40 -13.40 -27.32 -10.74
N PHE A 41 -13.02 -28.16 -9.77
CA PHE A 41 -12.34 -27.75 -8.54
C PHE A 41 -11.00 -27.06 -8.82
N GLN A 42 -10.17 -27.66 -9.67
CA GLN A 42 -8.88 -27.09 -10.09
C GLN A 42 -9.08 -25.70 -10.69
N LYS A 43 -10.04 -25.55 -11.60
CA LYS A 43 -10.36 -24.27 -12.21
C LYS A 43 -10.81 -23.24 -11.17
N ALA A 44 -11.73 -23.62 -10.29
CA ALA A 44 -12.26 -22.73 -9.25
C ALA A 44 -11.17 -22.25 -8.30
N VAL A 45 -10.28 -23.14 -7.85
CA VAL A 45 -9.16 -22.76 -6.97
C VAL A 45 -8.14 -21.88 -7.71
N SER A 46 -7.80 -22.22 -8.96
CA SER A 46 -6.86 -21.41 -9.75
C SER A 46 -7.38 -19.99 -10.00
N ASP A 47 -8.67 -19.86 -10.31
CA ASP A 47 -9.34 -18.58 -10.45
C ASP A 47 -9.35 -17.80 -9.12
N ALA A 48 -9.67 -18.45 -8.00
CA ALA A 48 -9.66 -17.82 -6.68
C ALA A 48 -8.26 -17.30 -6.29
N VAL A 49 -7.20 -18.07 -6.59
CA VAL A 49 -5.82 -17.63 -6.37
C VAL A 49 -5.52 -16.38 -7.20
N ARG A 50 -5.82 -16.41 -8.49
CA ARG A 50 -5.58 -15.30 -9.42
C ARG A 50 -6.28 -14.03 -8.96
N ILE A 51 -7.55 -14.14 -8.55
CA ILE A 51 -8.33 -13.02 -8.02
C ILE A 51 -7.68 -12.46 -6.75
N ARG A 52 -7.29 -13.32 -5.81
CA ARG A 52 -6.60 -12.89 -4.58
C ARG A 52 -5.28 -12.18 -4.87
N GLN A 53 -4.49 -12.70 -5.82
CA GLN A 53 -3.22 -12.11 -6.23
C GLN A 53 -3.44 -10.72 -6.84
N ALA A 54 -4.38 -10.60 -7.78
CA ALA A 54 -4.72 -9.31 -8.39
C ALA A 54 -5.17 -8.28 -7.34
N ALA A 55 -6.00 -8.68 -6.38
CA ALA A 55 -6.42 -7.80 -5.29
C ALA A 55 -5.26 -7.35 -4.39
N PHE A 56 -4.30 -8.23 -4.09
CA PHE A 56 -3.09 -7.87 -3.33
C PHE A 56 -2.20 -6.90 -4.11
N ASP A 57 -2.08 -7.08 -5.43
CA ASP A 57 -1.27 -6.22 -6.28
C ASP A 57 -1.88 -4.81 -6.37
N VAL A 58 -3.20 -4.71 -6.52
CA VAL A 58 -3.94 -3.43 -6.46
C VAL A 58 -3.71 -2.73 -5.13
N ALA A 59 -3.95 -3.41 -4.00
CA ALA A 59 -3.76 -2.82 -2.67
C ALA A 59 -2.31 -2.37 -2.41
N LEU A 60 -1.32 -3.08 -2.98
CA LEU A 60 0.08 -2.69 -2.86
C LEU A 60 0.40 -1.46 -3.73
N GLU A 61 -0.14 -1.38 -4.95
CA GLU A 61 0.09 -0.25 -5.85
C GLU A 61 -0.59 1.03 -5.34
N GLU A 62 -1.80 0.93 -4.81
CA GLU A 62 -2.48 2.03 -4.13
C GLU A 62 -1.67 2.54 -2.93
N PHE A 63 -1.17 1.62 -2.09
CA PHE A 63 -0.29 1.98 -0.98
C PHE A 63 0.98 2.70 -1.45
N ARG A 64 1.63 2.20 -2.52
CA ARG A 64 2.85 2.79 -3.09
C ARG A 64 2.57 4.19 -3.67
N THR A 65 1.47 4.33 -4.37
CA THR A 65 1.04 5.60 -4.97
C THR A 65 0.74 6.63 -3.88
N GLY A 66 -0.04 6.24 -2.86
CA GLY A 66 -0.29 7.10 -1.69
C GLY A 66 1.00 7.49 -0.97
N LEU A 67 1.94 6.57 -0.79
CA LEU A 67 3.23 6.87 -0.17
C LEU A 67 4.04 7.88 -1.00
N LYS A 68 4.08 7.73 -2.32
CA LYS A 68 4.74 8.70 -3.23
C LYS A 68 4.10 10.08 -3.11
N GLN A 69 2.78 10.17 -3.04
CA GLN A 69 2.05 11.43 -2.86
C GLN A 69 2.39 12.10 -1.51
N ILE A 70 2.44 11.34 -0.42
CA ILE A 70 2.87 11.87 0.90
C ILE A 70 4.30 12.42 0.81
N ILE A 71 5.23 11.68 0.20
CA ILE A 71 6.63 12.12 0.05
C ILE A 71 6.71 13.39 -0.80
N ALA A 72 5.97 13.46 -1.91
CA ALA A 72 5.93 14.64 -2.79
C ALA A 72 5.37 15.87 -2.05
N SER A 73 4.29 15.69 -1.30
CA SER A 73 3.69 16.75 -0.47
C SER A 73 4.66 17.27 0.60
N ARG A 74 5.35 16.36 1.29
CA ARG A 74 6.42 16.72 2.25
C ARG A 74 7.51 17.53 1.62
N LYS A 75 8.01 17.07 0.46
CA LYS A 75 9.07 17.77 -0.29
C LYS A 75 8.63 19.19 -0.65
N SER A 76 7.44 19.32 -1.25
CA SER A 76 6.88 20.62 -1.63
C SER A 76 6.72 21.56 -0.44
N SER A 77 6.28 21.03 0.71
CA SER A 77 6.09 21.83 1.93
C SER A 77 7.42 22.30 2.52
N VAL A 78 8.45 21.44 2.50
CA VAL A 78 9.80 21.82 2.93
C VAL A 78 10.41 22.85 1.98
N ASP A 79 10.30 22.65 0.67
CA ASP A 79 10.82 23.57 -0.33
C ASP A 79 10.16 24.96 -0.19
N SER A 80 8.84 25.01 0.00
CA SER A 80 8.11 26.25 0.29
C SER A 80 8.59 26.92 1.59
N ALA A 81 8.78 26.16 2.66
CA ALA A 81 9.29 26.70 3.93
C ALA A 81 10.71 27.28 3.79
N ILE A 82 11.57 26.66 2.97
CA ILE A 82 12.91 27.17 2.65
C ILE A 82 12.83 28.50 1.89
N GLU A 83 11.97 28.59 0.88
CA GLU A 83 11.81 29.82 0.10
C GLU A 83 11.27 30.98 0.94
N VAL A 84 10.28 30.73 1.80
CA VAL A 84 9.77 31.73 2.75
C VAL A 84 10.87 32.20 3.71
N PHE A 85 11.69 31.28 4.22
CA PHE A 85 12.82 31.62 5.10
C PHE A 85 13.85 32.49 4.37
N ARG A 86 14.25 32.11 3.15
CA ARG A 86 15.18 32.89 2.31
C ARG A 86 14.66 34.29 2.01
N ALA A 87 13.39 34.40 1.63
CA ALA A 87 12.73 35.67 1.38
C ALA A 87 12.74 36.57 2.63
N SER A 88 12.41 36.00 3.79
CA SER A 88 12.39 36.72 5.07
C SER A 88 13.78 37.23 5.46
N VAL A 89 14.82 36.41 5.29
CA VAL A 89 16.22 36.81 5.54
C VAL A 89 16.66 37.91 4.58
N ARG A 90 16.34 37.80 3.29
CA ARG A 90 16.66 38.84 2.29
C ARG A 90 15.98 40.16 2.65
N THR A 91 14.70 40.15 2.97
CA THR A 91 13.96 41.36 3.40
C THR A 91 14.56 41.98 4.65
N ALA A 92 14.97 41.17 5.64
CA ALA A 92 15.62 41.67 6.85
C ALA A 92 16.96 42.36 6.54
N ILE A 93 17.76 41.78 5.63
CA ILE A 93 19.05 42.36 5.19
C ILE A 93 18.82 43.66 4.42
N GLU A 94 17.89 43.70 3.47
CA GLU A 94 17.60 44.93 2.72
C GLU A 94 17.07 46.05 3.61
N LYS A 95 16.22 45.71 4.60
CA LYS A 95 15.80 46.67 5.62
C LYS A 95 16.99 47.19 6.44
N ALA A 96 17.89 46.32 6.88
CA ALA A 96 19.05 46.74 7.65
C ALA A 96 19.96 47.68 6.83
N LYS A 97 20.17 47.41 5.54
CA LYS A 97 20.91 48.31 4.63
C LYS A 97 20.22 49.68 4.51
N ALA A 98 18.91 49.70 4.33
CA ALA A 98 18.14 50.93 4.22
C ALA A 98 18.19 51.75 5.52
N ASP A 99 18.03 51.10 6.67
CA ASP A 99 18.13 51.74 7.98
C ASP A 99 19.54 52.31 8.23
N CYS A 100 20.60 51.58 7.82
CA CYS A 100 21.97 52.11 7.84
C CYS A 100 22.15 53.35 6.96
N ALA A 101 21.63 53.34 5.73
CA ALA A 101 21.71 54.49 4.81
C ALA A 101 20.92 55.70 5.33
N ALA A 102 19.85 55.47 6.09
CA ALA A 102 19.05 56.51 6.73
C ALA A 102 19.67 57.06 8.02
N GLY A 103 20.86 56.58 8.43
CA GLY A 103 21.54 57.04 9.64
C GLY A 103 20.92 56.53 10.95
N VAL A 104 20.14 55.44 10.90
CA VAL A 104 19.64 54.78 12.11
C VAL A 104 20.83 54.26 12.91
N ASP A 105 20.77 54.42 14.24
CA ASP A 105 21.83 53.97 15.14
C ASP A 105 22.21 52.49 14.91
N SER A 106 23.52 52.23 14.84
CA SER A 106 24.06 50.91 14.50
C SER A 106 23.62 49.80 15.46
N SER A 107 23.45 50.11 16.75
CA SER A 107 22.99 49.15 17.75
C SER A 107 21.52 48.77 17.51
N THR A 108 20.71 49.76 17.11
CA THR A 108 19.30 49.58 16.74
C THR A 108 19.17 48.72 15.49
N VAL A 109 19.94 49.02 14.42
CA VAL A 109 19.93 48.22 13.19
C VAL A 109 20.33 46.77 13.45
N ARG A 110 21.41 46.55 14.23
CA ARG A 110 21.88 45.20 14.57
C ARG A 110 20.83 44.42 15.37
N SER A 111 20.20 45.06 16.34
CA SER A 111 19.15 44.43 17.16
C SER A 111 17.94 44.03 16.30
N ALA A 112 17.46 44.94 15.44
CA ALA A 112 16.34 44.68 14.55
C ALA A 112 16.63 43.55 13.55
N LEU A 113 17.82 43.54 12.92
CA LEU A 113 18.24 42.46 12.02
C LEU A 113 18.29 41.10 12.74
N LYS A 114 18.87 41.06 13.95
CA LYS A 114 18.94 39.84 14.75
C LYS A 114 17.54 39.31 15.08
N GLN A 115 16.64 40.19 15.50
CA GLN A 115 15.25 39.83 15.82
C GLN A 115 14.50 39.31 14.59
N ALA A 116 14.66 39.95 13.43
CA ALA A 116 14.05 39.53 12.18
C ALA A 116 14.54 38.14 11.74
N ILE A 117 15.85 37.88 11.81
CA ILE A 117 16.42 36.55 11.51
C ILE A 117 15.95 35.50 12.51
N GLN A 118 15.86 35.84 13.80
CA GLN A 118 15.32 34.92 14.82
C GLN A 118 13.85 34.57 14.56
N SER A 119 13.03 35.55 14.21
CA SER A 119 11.63 35.33 13.82
C SER A 119 11.53 34.43 12.59
N ALA A 120 12.31 34.70 11.53
CA ALA A 120 12.35 33.85 10.35
C ALA A 120 12.74 32.39 10.68
N ARG A 121 13.74 32.19 11.55
CA ARG A 121 14.16 30.85 12.02
C ARG A 121 13.06 30.15 12.81
N TYR A 122 12.34 30.88 13.66
CA TYR A 122 11.22 30.34 14.41
C TYR A 122 10.12 29.87 13.46
N THR A 123 9.69 30.72 12.52
CA THR A 123 8.68 30.37 11.52
C THR A 123 9.09 29.15 10.69
N TYR A 124 10.34 29.09 10.23
CA TYR A 124 10.87 27.92 9.51
C TYR A 124 10.83 26.65 10.36
N SER A 125 11.20 26.74 11.64
CA SER A 125 11.14 25.61 12.58
C SER A 125 9.71 25.10 12.78
N GLN A 126 8.73 26.01 12.92
CA GLN A 126 7.31 25.63 13.03
C GLN A 126 6.80 24.97 11.75
N ALA A 127 7.14 25.53 10.58
CA ALA A 127 6.78 24.95 9.29
C ALA A 127 7.33 23.51 9.15
N ARG A 128 8.59 23.28 9.54
CA ARG A 128 9.19 21.93 9.53
C ARG A 128 8.48 20.94 10.46
N LYS A 129 8.03 21.38 11.64
CA LYS A 129 7.29 20.53 12.57
C LYS A 129 5.92 20.15 12.01
N ALA A 130 5.24 21.08 11.35
CA ALA A 130 3.96 20.81 10.70
C ALA A 130 4.09 19.80 9.54
N VAL A 131 5.23 19.73 8.86
CA VAL A 131 5.47 18.70 7.82
C VAL A 131 5.75 17.32 8.44
N GLN A 132 6.23 17.25 9.69
CA GLN A 132 6.47 15.97 10.37
C GLN A 132 5.18 15.23 10.76
N THR A 133 4.01 15.88 10.72
CA THR A 133 2.76 15.30 11.22
C THR A 133 2.01 14.38 10.25
N ASP A 134 2.51 14.07 9.04
CA ASP A 134 1.80 13.16 8.11
C ASP A 134 1.77 11.67 8.54
N LYS A 135 2.02 11.40 9.83
CA LYS A 135 1.86 10.07 10.43
C LYS A 135 0.42 9.57 10.30
N GLU A 136 -0.56 10.46 10.39
CA GLU A 136 -1.98 10.09 10.23
C GLU A 136 -2.29 9.64 8.80
N ALA A 137 -1.83 10.37 7.79
CA ALA A 137 -1.98 9.99 6.39
C ALA A 137 -1.30 8.64 6.09
N LEU A 138 -0.08 8.43 6.62
CA LEU A 138 0.62 7.15 6.48
C LEU A 138 -0.14 6.00 7.18
N ASN A 139 -0.63 6.23 8.39
CA ASN A 139 -1.42 5.23 9.12
C ASN A 139 -2.70 4.89 8.36
N GLY A 140 -3.38 5.88 7.76
CA GLY A 140 -4.54 5.66 6.90
C GLY A 140 -4.23 4.72 5.74
N LEU A 141 -3.13 4.94 5.02
CA LEU A 141 -2.69 4.03 3.95
C LEU A 141 -2.37 2.61 4.45
N ILE A 142 -1.79 2.50 5.64
CA ILE A 142 -1.48 1.19 6.24
C ILE A 142 -2.77 0.43 6.57
N GLU A 143 -3.75 1.10 7.16
CA GLU A 143 -5.02 0.49 7.54
C GLU A 143 -5.86 0.11 6.32
N GLU A 144 -5.91 0.96 5.28
CA GLU A 144 -6.63 0.61 4.04
C GLU A 144 -6.01 -0.62 3.38
N ARG A 145 -4.67 -0.64 3.21
CA ARG A 145 -3.98 -1.82 2.68
C ARG A 145 -4.26 -3.08 3.51
N LYS A 146 -4.29 -2.98 4.83
CA LYS A 146 -4.62 -4.13 5.71
C LYS A 146 -6.03 -4.62 5.47
N LYS A 147 -6.99 -3.70 5.36
CA LYS A 147 -8.40 -3.98 5.10
C LYS A 147 -8.58 -4.68 3.76
N ASP A 148 -7.96 -4.19 2.69
CA ASP A 148 -8.06 -4.80 1.36
C ASP A 148 -7.44 -6.19 1.30
N ILE A 149 -6.26 -6.35 1.93
CA ILE A 149 -5.61 -7.67 2.06
C ILE A 149 -6.49 -8.65 2.86
N ARG A 150 -7.18 -8.20 3.91
CA ARG A 150 -8.12 -9.04 4.67
C ARG A 150 -9.32 -9.43 3.80
N ALA A 151 -9.96 -8.46 3.15
CA ALA A 151 -11.09 -8.71 2.26
C ALA A 151 -10.75 -9.73 1.16
N ALA A 152 -9.58 -9.60 0.53
CA ALA A 152 -9.11 -10.54 -0.49
C ALA A 152 -8.82 -11.95 0.08
N LYS A 153 -8.36 -12.06 1.33
CA LYS A 153 -8.19 -13.36 2.01
C LYS A 153 -9.53 -14.01 2.32
N ASP A 154 -10.51 -13.23 2.79
CA ASP A 154 -11.83 -13.73 3.14
C ASP A 154 -12.58 -14.20 1.90
N ALA A 155 -12.52 -13.42 0.80
CA ALA A 155 -13.07 -13.82 -0.50
C ALA A 155 -12.43 -15.10 -1.04
N PHE A 156 -11.10 -15.24 -0.91
CA PHE A 156 -10.39 -16.47 -1.27
C PHE A 156 -10.85 -17.65 -0.44
N LYS A 157 -10.97 -17.49 0.89
CA LYS A 157 -11.42 -18.54 1.80
C LYS A 157 -12.84 -19.00 1.44
N ALA A 158 -13.76 -18.05 1.22
CA ALA A 158 -15.13 -18.38 0.80
C ALA A 158 -15.16 -19.14 -0.53
N SER A 159 -14.37 -18.71 -1.51
CA SER A 159 -14.25 -19.39 -2.82
C SER A 159 -13.70 -20.81 -2.67
N LEU A 160 -12.71 -20.99 -1.79
CA LEU A 160 -12.10 -22.30 -1.54
C LEU A 160 -13.06 -23.26 -0.82
N GLU A 161 -13.79 -22.78 0.19
CA GLU A 161 -14.78 -23.61 0.90
C GLU A 161 -15.92 -24.02 -0.02
N LYS A 162 -16.41 -23.11 -0.89
CA LYS A 162 -17.38 -23.46 -1.93
C LYS A 162 -16.85 -24.54 -2.87
N ALA A 163 -15.66 -24.34 -3.43
CA ALA A 163 -15.06 -25.32 -4.35
C ALA A 163 -14.89 -26.71 -3.70
N LYS A 164 -14.49 -26.76 -2.41
CA LYS A 164 -14.39 -28.01 -1.66
C LYS A 164 -15.75 -28.68 -1.46
N ALA A 165 -16.79 -27.91 -1.14
CA ALA A 165 -18.14 -28.44 -0.97
C ALA A 165 -18.65 -29.04 -2.28
N ASP A 166 -18.47 -28.33 -3.39
CA ASP A 166 -18.86 -28.78 -4.74
C ASP A 166 -18.13 -30.08 -5.11
N LEU A 167 -16.82 -30.17 -4.83
CA LEU A 167 -16.05 -31.39 -5.06
C LEU A 167 -16.52 -32.56 -4.17
N LYS A 168 -16.75 -32.29 -2.88
CA LYS A 168 -17.17 -33.32 -1.91
C LYS A 168 -18.52 -33.93 -2.30
N ALA A 169 -19.47 -33.12 -2.77
CA ALA A 169 -20.78 -33.59 -3.19
C ALA A 169 -20.70 -34.63 -4.32
N VAL A 170 -19.67 -34.56 -5.18
CA VAL A 170 -19.46 -35.54 -6.25
C VAL A 170 -18.66 -36.76 -5.79
N LEU A 171 -17.72 -36.58 -4.85
CA LEU A 171 -16.90 -37.69 -4.33
C LEU A 171 -17.62 -38.58 -3.31
N GLN A 172 -18.69 -38.09 -2.70
CA GLN A 172 -19.56 -38.82 -1.77
C GLN A 172 -21.00 -38.74 -2.28
N PRO A 173 -21.41 -39.57 -3.26
CA PRO A 173 -22.83 -39.68 -3.57
C PRO A 173 -23.58 -40.10 -2.30
N GLU A 174 -24.74 -39.50 -2.05
CA GLU A 174 -25.64 -39.90 -0.96
C GLU A 174 -25.91 -41.42 -1.04
N PRO A 175 -26.08 -42.13 0.11
CA PRO A 175 -26.48 -43.52 0.06
C PRO A 175 -27.79 -43.63 -0.72
N GLU A 176 -27.82 -44.53 -1.71
CA GLU A 176 -29.03 -44.92 -2.41
C GLU A 176 -30.09 -45.26 -1.34
N GLU A 177 -31.21 -44.53 -1.34
CA GLU A 177 -32.40 -44.99 -0.62
C GLU A 177 -32.74 -46.36 -1.18
N GLU A 178 -32.58 -47.41 -0.36
CA GLU A 178 -33.13 -48.73 -0.64
C GLU A 178 -34.64 -48.56 -0.82
N SER A 179 -35.09 -48.49 -2.08
CA SER A 179 -36.48 -48.69 -2.43
C SER A 179 -36.78 -50.18 -2.22
N GLU A 180 -37.29 -50.51 -1.04
CA GLU A 180 -37.98 -51.78 -0.80
C GLU A 180 -39.28 -51.78 -1.62
N ASP A 181 -39.29 -52.53 -2.74
CA ASP A 181 -40.48 -53.09 -3.37
C ASP A 181 -40.37 -54.62 -3.37
#